data_AF-A0A4C1WFW0-F1
#
_entry.id   AF-A0A4C1WFW0-F1
#
_cell.length_a   1.000
_cell.length_b   1.000
_cell.length_c   1.000
_cell.angle_alpha   90.00
_cell.angle_beta   90.00
_cell.angle_gamma   90.00
#
_symmetry.space_group_name_H-M   'P 1'
#
loop_
_entity.id
_entity.type
_entity.pdbx_description
1 polymer ?
#
loop_
_entity_poly.entity_id
_entity_poly.type
_entity_poly.pdbx_seq_one_letter_code
_entity_poly.pdbx_strand_id
1 'polypeptide(L)'
;MDNFKNKEKDKGQGCTKNIRKLKWNWTGHTMRTNKEKWTKDVLEWYPRNGKRKRGGQIKRWENDLPKERRRSTKDREKWQKLGEAYVDRQPD
;
A
#
# COMPACT_ATOMS: atom_id res chain seq x y z
N MET A 1 0.44 -15.50 -34.59
CA MET A 1 1.37 -16.32 -33.78
C MET A 1 1.95 -15.39 -32.72
N ASP A 2 1.24 -15.13 -31.61
CA ASP A 2 1.68 -14.11 -30.63
C ASP A 2 1.35 -14.48 -29.17
N ASN A 3 1.41 -15.76 -28.81
CA ASN A 3 1.09 -16.21 -27.43
C ASN A 3 2.31 -16.32 -26.49
N PHE A 4 3.54 -16.23 -27.01
CA PHE A 4 4.74 -16.45 -26.19
C PHE A 4 5.22 -15.19 -25.44
N LYS A 5 5.00 -13.99 -26.00
CA LYS A 5 5.45 -12.71 -25.39
C LYS A 5 4.61 -12.25 -24.19
N ASN A 6 3.42 -12.83 -23.99
CA ASN A 6 2.53 -12.47 -22.87
C ASN A 6 2.85 -13.25 -21.57
N LYS A 7 3.41 -14.47 -21.67
CA LYS A 7 3.68 -15.31 -20.50
C LYS A 7 4.77 -14.76 -19.56
N GLU A 8 5.79 -14.07 -20.10
CA GLU A 8 6.83 -13.44 -19.29
C GLU A 8 6.35 -12.18 -18.59
N LYS A 9 5.50 -11.39 -19.27
CA LYS A 9 4.86 -10.20 -18.68
C LYS A 9 3.89 -10.57 -17.56
N ASP A 10 3.14 -11.66 -17.72
CA ASP A 10 2.18 -12.17 -16.72
C ASP A 10 2.86 -12.62 -15.42
N LYS A 11 4.03 -13.28 -15.50
CA LYS A 11 4.76 -13.72 -14.30
C LYS A 11 5.21 -12.53 -13.45
N GLY A 12 5.75 -11.47 -14.06
CA GLY A 12 6.17 -10.25 -13.36
C GLY A 12 4.99 -9.46 -12.79
N GLN A 13 3.88 -9.38 -13.53
CA GLN A 13 2.65 -8.74 -13.06
C GLN A 13 1.99 -9.50 -11.89
N GLY A 14 2.04 -10.84 -11.88
CA GLY A 14 1.57 -11.64 -10.76
C GLY A 14 2.34 -11.36 -9.45
N CYS A 15 3.68 -11.30 -9.51
CA CYS A 15 4.52 -11.02 -8.34
C CYS A 15 4.26 -9.62 -7.77
N THR A 16 4.15 -8.59 -8.61
CA THR A 16 3.90 -7.21 -8.16
C THR A 16 2.52 -7.04 -7.56
N LYS A 17 1.48 -7.69 -8.11
CA LYS A 17 0.14 -7.75 -7.51
C LYS A 17 0.15 -8.43 -6.15
N ASN A 18 0.88 -9.53 -5.99
CA ASN A 18 1.00 -10.23 -4.70
C ASN A 18 1.69 -9.38 -3.64
N ILE A 19 2.77 -8.69 -4.01
CA ILE A 19 3.44 -7.73 -3.12
C ILE A 19 2.43 -6.66 -2.68
N ARG A 20 1.68 -6.04 -3.60
CA ARG A 20 0.66 -5.02 -3.25
C ARG A 20 -0.43 -5.55 -2.32
N LYS A 21 -0.93 -6.77 -2.55
CA LYS A 21 -1.90 -7.43 -1.66
C LYS A 21 -1.34 -7.60 -0.25
N LEU A 22 -0.10 -8.10 -0.13
CA LEU A 22 0.57 -8.26 1.16
C LEU A 22 0.76 -6.92 1.87
N LYS A 23 1.21 -5.89 1.15
CA LYS A 23 1.35 -4.52 1.67
C LYS A 23 0.02 -3.98 2.21
N TRP A 24 -1.08 -4.18 1.48
CA TRP A 24 -2.41 -3.72 1.86
C TRP A 24 -2.95 -4.45 3.09
N ASN A 25 -2.81 -5.78 3.11
CA ASN A 25 -3.25 -6.62 4.23
C ASN A 25 -2.49 -6.29 5.52
N TRP A 26 -1.17 -6.14 5.43
CA TRP A 26 -0.33 -5.76 6.56
C TRP A 26 -0.70 -4.39 7.13
N THR A 27 -1.01 -3.42 6.25
CA THR A 27 -1.47 -2.09 6.65
C THR A 27 -2.78 -2.17 7.43
N GLY A 28 -3.77 -2.89 6.90
CA GLY A 28 -5.07 -3.04 7.55
C GLY A 28 -4.99 -3.83 8.87
N HIS A 29 -4.11 -4.82 8.96
CA HIS A 29 -3.86 -5.58 10.19
C HIS A 29 -3.21 -4.69 11.27
N THR A 30 -2.17 -3.93 10.90
CA THR A 30 -1.45 -3.04 11.81
C THR A 30 -2.35 -1.94 12.37
N MET A 31 -3.19 -1.33 11.53
CA MET A 31 -4.12 -0.26 11.94
C MET A 31 -5.24 -0.74 12.86
N ARG A 32 -5.72 -1.98 12.67
CA ARG A 32 -6.77 -2.58 13.52
C ARG A 32 -6.25 -3.21 14.80
N THR A 33 -4.96 -3.52 14.87
CA THR A 33 -4.35 -4.04 16.10
C THR A 33 -4.46 -2.97 17.18
N ASN A 34 -4.93 -3.29 18.38
CA ASN A 34 -5.07 -2.27 19.45
C ASN A 34 -3.75 -1.97 20.17
N LYS A 35 -2.79 -2.90 20.15
CA LYS A 35 -1.48 -2.71 20.78
C LYS A 35 -0.73 -1.52 20.15
N GLU A 36 -0.18 -0.65 20.99
CA GLU A 36 0.84 0.29 20.56
C GLU A 36 2.07 -0.51 20.15
N LYS A 37 2.48 -0.31 18.90
CA LYS A 37 3.66 -0.91 18.30
C LYS A 37 4.29 0.17 17.46
N TRP A 38 5.61 0.22 17.43
CA TRP A 38 6.37 1.09 16.53
C TRP A 38 5.92 0.97 15.06
N THR A 39 5.34 -0.16 14.67
CA THR A 39 4.77 -0.35 13.33
C THR A 39 3.58 0.56 13.04
N LYS A 40 2.75 0.88 14.05
CA LYS A 40 1.72 1.91 13.94
C LYS A 40 2.35 3.28 13.79
N ASP A 41 3.37 3.60 14.59
CA ASP A 41 4.05 4.89 14.53
C ASP A 41 4.70 5.13 13.17
N VAL A 42 5.33 4.10 12.59
CA VAL A 42 5.89 4.16 11.22
C VAL A 42 4.81 4.37 10.16
N LEU A 43 3.64 3.73 10.33
CA LEU A 43 2.49 3.91 9.44
C LEU A 43 1.78 5.25 9.66
N GLU A 44 1.82 5.77 10.88
CA GLU A 44 1.22 7.02 11.31
C GLU A 44 2.13 8.20 11.00
N TRP A 45 3.44 7.97 10.84
CA TRP A 45 4.51 8.95 10.78
C TRP A 45 4.17 10.12 9.87
N TYR A 46 3.59 11.15 10.49
CA TYR A 46 3.23 12.41 9.87
C TYR A 46 4.06 13.49 10.55
N PRO A 47 5.17 13.96 9.93
CA PRO A 47 5.86 15.12 10.44
C PRO A 47 5.00 16.34 10.06
N ARG A 48 4.00 16.66 10.89
CA ARG A 48 3.08 17.79 10.66
C ARG A 48 3.83 19.12 10.50
N ASN A 49 5.04 19.20 11.06
CA ASN A 49 5.86 20.41 11.14
C ASN A 49 7.33 20.25 10.65
N GLY A 50 7.64 19.34 9.71
CA GLY A 50 9.03 19.13 9.26
C GLY A 50 9.23 19.30 7.75
N LYS A 51 10.09 20.25 7.34
CA LYS A 51 10.62 20.28 5.95
C LYS A 51 11.60 19.12 5.77
N ARG A 52 11.48 18.38 4.67
CA ARG A 52 12.38 17.24 4.37
C ARG A 52 13.76 17.71 3.96
N LYS A 53 14.79 16.92 4.29
CA LYS A 53 16.14 17.11 3.75
C LYS A 53 16.12 16.94 2.23
N ARG A 54 16.86 17.82 1.53
CA ARG A 54 17.06 17.75 0.07
C ARG A 54 17.76 16.43 -0.27
N GLY A 55 17.30 15.72 -1.29
CA GLY A 55 17.88 14.44 -1.75
C GLY A 55 17.27 13.15 -1.17
N GLY A 56 16.23 13.23 -0.33
CA GLY A 56 15.52 12.04 0.14
C GLY A 56 14.60 11.40 -0.90
N GLN A 57 14.20 10.14 -0.69
CA GLN A 57 13.22 9.45 -1.54
C GLN A 57 11.91 10.25 -1.69
N ILE A 58 11.49 10.44 -2.94
CA ILE A 58 10.29 11.22 -3.31
C ILE A 58 9.01 10.46 -2.91
N LYS A 59 8.94 9.16 -3.23
CA LYS A 59 7.75 8.34 -2.99
C LYS A 59 7.74 7.81 -1.54
N ARG A 60 6.69 8.14 -0.79
CA ARG A 60 6.45 7.59 0.55
C ARG A 60 5.61 6.32 0.43
N TRP A 61 5.80 5.39 1.35
CA TRP A 61 4.80 4.36 1.63
C TRP A 61 3.42 4.95 1.93
N GLU A 62 3.39 6.06 2.68
CA GLU A 62 2.15 6.81 2.98
C GLU A 62 1.42 7.27 1.71
N ASN A 63 2.16 7.66 0.66
CA ASN A 63 1.57 8.18 -0.57
C ASN A 63 0.79 7.10 -1.33
N ASP A 64 1.15 5.84 -1.12
CA ASP A 64 0.48 4.69 -1.73
C ASP A 64 -0.81 4.31 -0.98
N LEU A 65 -1.05 4.90 0.19
CA LEU A 65 -2.18 4.58 1.05
C LEU A 65 -3.23 5.70 1.09
N PRO A 66 -4.51 5.37 1.35
CA PRO A 66 -5.55 6.38 1.49
C PRO A 66 -5.27 7.33 2.65
N LYS A 67 -5.51 8.63 2.45
CA LYS A 67 -5.39 9.66 3.51
C LYS A 67 -6.29 9.35 4.71
N GLU A 68 -7.48 8.80 4.47
CA GLU A 68 -8.44 8.45 5.53
C GLU A 68 -8.25 7.03 6.11
N ARG A 69 -7.11 6.37 5.82
CA ARG A 69 -6.73 5.01 6.29
C ARG A 69 -7.20 4.70 7.70
N ARG A 70 -7.02 5.61 8.66
CA ARG A 70 -7.42 5.41 10.08
C ARG A 70 -8.91 5.10 10.26
N ARG A 71 -9.76 5.73 9.45
CA ARG A 71 -11.22 5.52 9.46
C ARG A 71 -11.57 4.34 8.55
N SER A 72 -10.97 4.28 7.37
CA SER A 72 -11.25 3.24 6.38
C SER A 72 -10.96 1.83 6.88
N THR A 73 -9.88 1.63 7.65
CA THR A 73 -9.46 0.29 8.08
C THR A 73 -10.41 -0.36 9.08
N LYS A 74 -11.27 0.43 9.75
CA LYS A 74 -12.28 -0.11 10.67
C LYS A 74 -13.42 -0.79 9.92
N ASP A 75 -13.80 -0.23 8.78
CA ASP A 75 -14.79 -0.82 7.87
C ASP A 75 -14.09 -1.82 6.95
N ARG A 76 -14.36 -3.11 7.17
CA ARG A 76 -13.69 -4.20 6.46
C ARG A 76 -14.10 -4.25 4.99
N GLU A 77 -15.36 -3.93 4.67
CA GLU A 77 -15.87 -3.94 3.30
C GLU A 77 -15.27 -2.77 2.50
N LYS A 78 -15.26 -1.57 3.10
CA LYS A 78 -14.62 -0.40 2.52
C LYS A 78 -13.12 -0.63 2.32
N TRP A 79 -12.44 -1.21 3.31
CA TRP A 79 -11.01 -1.52 3.22
C TRP A 79 -10.68 -2.55 2.15
N GLN A 80 -11.55 -3.54 1.93
CA GLN A 80 -11.40 -4.53 0.88
C GLN A 80 -11.53 -3.91 -0.51
N LYS A 81 -12.60 -3.13 -0.76
CA LYS A 81 -12.83 -2.45 -2.05
C LYS A 81 -11.68 -1.52 -2.42
N LEU A 82 -11.18 -0.76 -1.46
CA LEU A 82 -10.01 0.11 -1.65
C LEU A 82 -8.73 -0.69 -1.98
N GLY A 83 -8.59 -1.88 -1.40
CA GLY A 83 -7.47 -2.78 -1.64
C GLY A 83 -7.48 -3.41 -3.03
N GLU A 84 -8.64 -3.82 -3.52
CA GLU A 84 -8.81 -4.32 -4.89
C GLU A 84 -8.39 -3.25 -5.90
N ALA A 85 -8.90 -2.02 -5.75
CA ALA A 85 -8.51 -0.88 -6.57
C ALA A 85 -7.02 -0.52 -6.47
N TYR A 86 -6.39 -0.73 -5.31
CA TYR A 86 -4.96 -0.51 -5.11
C TYR A 86 -4.09 -1.56 -5.81
N VAL A 87 -4.51 -2.83 -5.77
CA VAL A 87 -3.78 -3.95 -6.38
C VAL A 87 -3.81 -3.86 -7.91
N ASP A 88 -4.96 -3.49 -8.47
CA ASP A 88 -5.19 -3.43 -9.91
C ASP A 88 -4.64 -2.17 -10.58
N ARG A 89 -4.24 -1.16 -9.79
CA ARG A 89 -3.62 0.06 -10.31
C ARG A 89 -2.34 -0.29 -11.08
N GLN A 90 -2.34 -0.20 -12.41
CA GLN A 90 -1.14 -0.41 -13.22
C GLN A 90 -0.07 0.61 -12.77
N PRO A 91 1.18 0.19 -12.52
CA PRO A 91 2.26 1.16 -12.46
C PRO A 91 2.50 1.65 -13.88
N ASP A 92 2.30 2.95 -14.09
CA ASP A 92 2.87 3.71 -15.20
C ASP A 92 4.38 3.41 -15.38
#